data_AF-A0A3R7AJP2-F1
#
_entry.id   AF-A0A3R7AJP2-F1
#
_cell.length_a   1.000
_cell.length_b   1.000
_cell.length_c   1.000
_cell.angle_alpha   90.00
_cell.angle_beta   90.00
_cell.angle_gamma   90.00
#
_symmetry.space_group_name_H-M   'P 1'
#
loop_
_entity.id
_entity.type
_entity.pdbx_description
1 polymer ?
#
loop_
_entity_poly.entity_id
_entity_poly.type
_entity_poly.pdbx_seq_one_letter_code
_entity_poly.pdbx_strand_id
1 'polypeptide(L)'
;MSDRELEAIRRKKLRELRKILASKAETEPKKKTDSKEVLNRLFVGRAWEVLNAAKLQYPQAAAYVENTLVKLIKLGKIRNPITGEDLYGLFRRLGFRVRLQTRIQILEHGKVKSLVDKIKEDTL
;
A
#
# COMPACT_ATOMS: atom_id res chain seq x y z
N MET A 1 -46.49 29.05 -1.44
CA MET A 1 -45.63 28.02 -0.83
C MET A 1 -44.93 28.67 0.34
N SER A 2 -45.15 28.17 1.55
CA SER A 2 -44.75 28.87 2.78
C SER A 2 -43.29 28.58 3.13
N ASP A 3 -42.54 29.60 3.55
CA ASP A 3 -41.11 29.49 3.93
C ASP A 3 -40.82 28.34 4.93
N ARG A 4 -41.79 28.02 5.78
CA ARG A 4 -41.72 26.89 6.73
C ARG A 4 -41.56 25.51 6.08
N GLU A 5 -42.13 25.31 4.89
CA GLU A 5 -42.03 24.05 4.15
C GLU A 5 -40.61 23.88 3.58
N LEU A 6 -40.00 24.98 3.14
CA LEU A 6 -38.65 25.01 2.61
C LEU A 6 -37.60 24.69 3.68
N GLU A 7 -37.77 25.23 4.89
CA GLU A 7 -36.91 24.95 6.03
C GLU A 7 -37.00 23.49 6.49
N ALA A 8 -38.20 22.90 6.49
CA ALA A 8 -38.41 21.51 6.86
C ALA A 8 -37.68 20.56 5.89
N ILE A 9 -37.74 20.85 4.58
CA ILE A 9 -37.04 20.08 3.54
C ILE A 9 -35.52 20.19 3.72
N ARG A 10 -35.01 21.39 3.98
CA ARG A 10 -33.56 21.63 4.17
C ARG A 10 -33.02 20.86 5.38
N ARG A 11 -33.76 20.85 6.51
CA ARG A 11 -33.40 20.09 7.72
C ARG A 11 -33.44 18.57 7.51
N LYS A 12 -34.31 18.07 6.63
CA LYS A 12 -34.39 16.64 6.29
C LYS A 12 -33.18 16.20 5.46
N LYS A 13 -32.84 16.95 4.40
CA LYS A 13 -31.63 16.70 3.59
C LYS A 13 -30.34 16.77 4.41
N LEU A 14 -30.23 17.74 5.32
CA LEU A 14 -29.03 17.87 6.17
C LEU A 14 -28.82 16.65 7.09
N ARG A 15 -29.92 16.08 7.62
CA ARG A 15 -29.87 14.88 8.47
C ARG A 15 -29.49 13.64 7.66
N GLU A 16 -30.00 13.50 6.45
CA GLU A 16 -29.63 12.39 5.55
C GLU A 16 -28.15 12.45 5.17
N LEU A 17 -27.64 13.64 4.81
CA LEU A 17 -26.22 13.85 4.52
C LEU A 17 -25.33 13.51 5.73
N ARG A 18 -25.71 13.94 6.94
CA ARG A 18 -25.00 13.57 8.18
C ARG A 18 -25.02 12.07 8.44
N LYS A 19 -26.14 11.38 8.22
CA LYS A 19 -26.23 9.92 8.34
C LYS A 19 -25.31 9.20 7.35
N ILE A 20 -25.26 9.65 6.10
CA ILE A 20 -24.38 9.07 5.06
C ILE A 20 -22.90 9.26 5.43
N LEU A 21 -22.53 10.44 5.95
CA LEU A 21 -21.16 10.71 6.41
C LEU A 21 -20.79 9.85 7.63
N ALA A 22 -21.69 9.71 8.61
CA ALA A 22 -21.46 8.88 9.79
C ALA A 22 -21.32 7.39 9.44
N SER A 23 -22.17 6.87 8.55
CA SER A 23 -22.09 5.46 8.11
C SER A 23 -20.87 5.16 7.24
N LYS A 24 -20.35 6.15 6.51
CA LYS A 24 -19.03 6.04 5.84
C LYS A 24 -17.84 6.11 6.82
N ALA A 25 -17.99 6.83 7.93
CA ALA A 25 -16.93 6.92 8.95
C ALA A 25 -16.85 5.67 9.84
N GLU A 26 -17.98 5.04 10.18
CA GLU A 26 -18.01 3.84 11.04
C GLU A 26 -17.53 2.57 10.34
N THR A 27 -17.56 2.52 9.00
CA THR A 27 -17.18 1.32 8.24
C THR A 27 -15.67 1.17 8.00
N GLU A 28 -14.84 2.17 8.33
CA GLU A 28 -13.46 2.22 7.84
C GLU A 28 -12.24 2.12 8.80
N PRO A 29 -12.32 2.06 10.15
CA PRO A 29 -11.10 1.84 10.93
C PRO A 29 -10.88 0.41 11.43
N LYS A 30 -11.92 -0.40 11.71
CA LYS A 30 -11.73 -1.66 12.45
C LYS A 30 -11.11 -2.81 11.64
N LYS A 31 -11.37 -2.92 10.34
CA LYS A 31 -10.78 -4.00 9.50
C LYS A 31 -9.32 -3.76 9.08
N LYS A 32 -8.84 -2.51 9.11
CA LYS A 32 -7.50 -2.16 8.62
C LYS A 32 -6.40 -2.61 9.59
N THR A 33 -6.68 -2.64 10.89
CA THR A 33 -5.71 -3.03 11.93
C THR A 33 -5.30 -4.50 11.78
N ASP A 34 -6.27 -5.41 11.64
CA ASP A 34 -5.99 -6.85 11.52
C ASP A 34 -5.15 -7.19 10.28
N SER A 35 -5.41 -6.53 9.15
CA SER A 35 -4.71 -6.81 7.89
C SER A 35 -3.23 -6.43 7.96
N LYS A 36 -2.90 -5.29 8.59
CA LYS A 36 -1.51 -4.84 8.75
C LYS A 36 -0.74 -5.77 9.68
N GLU A 37 -1.34 -6.20 10.78
CA GLU A 37 -0.72 -7.12 11.72
C GLU A 37 -0.43 -8.49 11.10
N VAL A 38 -1.35 -9.01 10.29
CA VAL A 38 -1.17 -10.27 9.56
C VAL A 38 -0.01 -10.18 8.57
N LEU A 39 0.10 -9.07 7.82
CA LEU A 39 1.18 -8.88 6.85
C LEU A 39 2.53 -8.65 7.52
N ASN A 40 2.57 -7.96 8.67
CA ASN A 40 3.82 -7.72 9.43
C ASN A 40 4.53 -9.00 9.85
N ARG A 41 3.81 -10.10 10.05
CA ARG A 41 4.41 -11.38 10.45
C ARG A 41 5.24 -12.03 9.34
N LEU A 42 4.96 -11.68 8.08
CA LEU A 42 5.59 -12.32 6.92
C LEU A 42 6.37 -11.34 6.05
N PHE A 43 6.09 -10.04 6.12
CA PHE A 43 6.83 -9.04 5.36
C PHE A 43 8.23 -8.85 5.95
N VAL A 44 9.24 -9.03 5.10
CA VAL A 44 10.65 -8.90 5.49
C VAL A 44 11.35 -7.88 4.59
N GLY A 45 12.32 -7.17 5.17
CA GLY A 45 13.13 -6.18 4.46
C GLY A 45 12.28 -5.04 3.91
N ARG A 46 12.42 -4.75 2.60
CA ARG A 46 11.77 -3.63 1.92
C ARG A 46 10.35 -3.95 1.39
N ALA A 47 9.74 -5.07 1.79
CA ALA A 47 8.39 -5.48 1.36
C ALA A 47 7.33 -4.38 1.54
N TRP A 48 7.34 -3.70 2.69
CA TRP A 48 6.43 -2.58 2.96
C TRP A 48 6.63 -1.40 2.03
N GLU A 49 7.88 -1.08 1.69
CA GLU A 49 8.19 0.00 0.77
C GLU A 49 7.62 -0.28 -0.62
N VAL A 50 7.76 -1.53 -1.09
CA VAL A 50 7.19 -1.95 -2.37
C VAL A 50 5.67 -1.88 -2.36
N LEU A 51 5.02 -2.39 -1.30
CA LEU A 51 3.57 -2.32 -1.19
C LEU A 51 3.07 -0.86 -1.12
N ASN A 52 3.75 0.01 -0.39
CA ASN A 52 3.38 1.42 -0.29
C ASN A 52 3.59 2.17 -1.61
N ALA A 53 4.70 1.93 -2.31
CA ALA A 53 4.93 2.48 -3.63
C ALA A 53 3.89 1.99 -4.64
N ALA A 54 3.49 0.71 -4.56
CA ALA A 54 2.43 0.15 -5.36
C ALA A 54 1.06 0.77 -5.03
N LYS A 55 0.75 1.01 -3.75
CA LYS A 55 -0.49 1.72 -3.34
C LYS A 55 -0.55 3.14 -3.89
N LEU A 56 0.58 3.84 -3.92
CA LEU A 56 0.65 5.21 -4.44
C LEU A 56 0.42 5.26 -5.96
N GLN A 57 1.00 4.31 -6.70
CA GLN A 57 0.99 4.30 -8.17
C GLN A 57 -0.21 3.57 -8.76
N TYR A 58 -0.62 2.47 -8.12
CA TYR A 58 -1.64 1.53 -8.58
C TYR A 58 -2.57 1.12 -7.42
N PRO A 59 -3.39 2.03 -6.90
CA PRO A 59 -4.16 1.81 -5.67
C PRO A 59 -5.12 0.60 -5.77
N GLN A 60 -5.77 0.40 -6.92
CA GLN A 60 -6.67 -0.73 -7.14
C GLN A 60 -5.94 -2.07 -7.14
N ALA A 61 -4.83 -2.16 -7.89
CA ALA A 61 -4.02 -3.38 -7.96
C ALA A 61 -3.39 -3.71 -6.61
N ALA A 62 -2.85 -2.69 -5.92
CA ALA A 62 -2.23 -2.87 -4.61
C ALA A 62 -3.24 -3.34 -3.55
N ALA A 63 -4.45 -2.78 -3.55
CA ALA A 63 -5.53 -3.23 -2.66
C ALA A 63 -5.95 -4.68 -2.95
N TYR A 64 -6.01 -5.07 -4.23
CA TYR A 64 -6.31 -6.45 -4.61
C TYR A 64 -5.24 -7.43 -4.12
N VAL A 65 -3.96 -7.09 -4.33
CA VAL A 65 -2.83 -7.89 -3.87
C VAL A 65 -2.79 -7.98 -2.35
N GLU A 66 -2.95 -6.86 -1.64
CA GLU A 66 -3.00 -6.81 -0.18
C GLU A 66 -4.10 -7.71 0.39
N ASN A 67 -5.32 -7.59 -0.12
CA ASN A 67 -6.45 -8.40 0.32
C ASN A 67 -6.23 -9.89 0.04
N THR A 68 -5.62 -10.23 -1.09
CA THR A 68 -5.31 -11.62 -1.48
C THR A 68 -4.24 -12.20 -0.56
N LEU A 69 -3.18 -11.44 -0.27
CA LEU A 69 -2.13 -11.85 0.67
C LEU A 69 -2.71 -12.11 2.05
N VAL A 70 -3.49 -11.18 2.61
CA VAL A 70 -4.14 -11.35 3.93
C VAL A 70 -5.00 -12.62 3.96
N LYS A 71 -5.78 -12.89 2.90
CA LYS A 71 -6.59 -14.12 2.80
C LYS A 71 -5.72 -15.37 2.78
N LEU A 72 -4.67 -15.42 1.97
CA LEU A 72 -3.79 -16.58 1.86
C LEU A 72 -3.02 -16.88 3.14
N ILE A 73 -2.62 -15.84 3.87
CA ILE A 73 -1.95 -15.95 5.16
C ILE A 73 -2.94 -16.49 6.22
N LYS A 74 -4.16 -15.95 6.27
CA LYS A 74 -5.21 -16.45 7.17
C LYS A 74 -5.58 -17.91 6.89
N LEU A 75 -5.53 -18.33 5.63
CA LEU A 75 -5.73 -19.73 5.22
C LEU A 75 -4.51 -20.62 5.51
N GLY A 76 -3.38 -20.06 5.97
CA GLY A 76 -2.16 -20.81 6.28
C GLY A 76 -1.43 -21.35 5.06
N LYS A 77 -1.79 -20.92 3.85
CA LYS A 77 -1.18 -21.35 2.57
C LYS A 77 0.18 -20.69 2.32
N ILE A 78 0.38 -19.49 2.86
CA ILE A 78 1.66 -18.79 2.82
C ILE A 78 2.21 -18.75 4.23
N ARG A 79 3.37 -19.38 4.42
CA ARG A 79 4.14 -19.36 5.68
C ARG A 79 5.54 -18.81 5.47
N ASN A 80 5.97 -18.68 4.23
CA ASN A 80 7.29 -18.19 3.89
C ASN A 80 7.32 -16.66 4.00
N PRO A 81 8.42 -16.09 4.50
CA PRO A 81 8.61 -14.65 4.49
C PRO A 81 8.54 -14.12 3.06
N ILE A 82 7.88 -12.99 2.89
CA ILE A 82 7.71 -12.28 1.62
C ILE A 82 8.67 -11.10 1.64
N THR A 83 9.65 -11.11 0.72
CA THR A 83 10.62 -10.03 0.62
C THR A 83 10.13 -8.90 -0.28
N GLY A 84 10.88 -7.79 -0.30
CA GLY A 84 10.65 -6.72 -1.26
C GLY A 84 10.84 -7.17 -2.70
N GLU A 85 11.81 -8.03 -2.98
CA GLU A 85 12.03 -8.56 -4.33
C GLU A 85 10.86 -9.41 -4.80
N ASP A 86 10.30 -10.24 -3.92
CA ASP A 86 9.14 -11.10 -4.24
C ASP A 86 7.91 -10.28 -4.62
N LEU A 87 7.58 -9.27 -3.79
CA LEU A 87 6.48 -8.35 -4.05
C LEU A 87 6.69 -7.55 -5.32
N TYR A 88 7.92 -7.08 -5.54
CA TYR A 88 8.27 -6.34 -6.76
C TYR A 88 8.10 -7.22 -8.00
N GLY A 89 8.60 -8.45 -7.94
CA GLY A 89 8.46 -9.47 -8.99
C GLY A 89 7.00 -9.81 -9.26
N LEU A 90 6.17 -9.94 -8.23
CA LEU A 90 4.73 -10.17 -8.35
C LEU A 90 4.07 -9.03 -9.14
N PHE A 91 4.26 -7.77 -8.71
CA PHE A 91 3.68 -6.63 -9.42
C PHE A 91 4.16 -6.56 -10.87
N ARG A 92 5.44 -6.83 -11.13
CA ARG A 92 6.01 -6.88 -12.47
C ARG A 92 5.35 -7.94 -13.35
N ARG A 93 5.11 -9.15 -12.82
CA ARG A 93 4.41 -10.25 -13.51
C ARG A 93 2.94 -9.93 -13.79
N LEU A 94 2.31 -9.18 -12.90
CA LEU A 94 0.96 -8.65 -13.08
C LEU A 94 0.89 -7.46 -14.07
N GLY A 95 2.02 -7.03 -14.62
CA GLY A 95 2.10 -5.92 -15.56
C GLY A 95 2.25 -4.53 -14.92
N PHE A 96 2.32 -4.46 -13.59
CA PHE A 96 2.48 -3.20 -12.85
C PHE A 96 3.95 -2.90 -12.60
N ARG A 97 4.50 -1.92 -13.32
CA ARG A 97 5.88 -1.45 -13.12
C ARG A 97 5.93 -0.44 -11.97
N VAL A 98 5.96 -0.94 -10.74
CA VAL A 98 6.13 -0.10 -9.55
C VAL A 98 7.50 0.59 -9.62
N ARG A 99 7.53 1.93 -9.58
CA ARG A 99 8.77 2.70 -9.51
C ARG A 99 9.22 2.81 -8.05
N LEU A 100 10.43 2.37 -7.77
CA LEU A 100 11.07 2.49 -6.46
C LEU A 100 12.27 3.42 -6.58
N GLN A 101 12.46 4.32 -5.61
CA GLN A 101 13.70 5.07 -5.49
C GLN A 101 14.77 4.12 -4.93
N THR A 102 15.63 3.62 -5.79
CA THR A 102 16.74 2.75 -5.42
C THR A 102 18.05 3.53 -5.53
N ARG A 103 18.86 3.47 -4.47
CA ARG A 103 20.24 3.95 -4.46
C ARG A 103 21.13 2.79 -4.03
N ILE A 104 22.13 2.47 -4.84
CA ILE A 104 23.10 1.41 -4.52
C ILE A 104 24.42 2.09 -4.16
N GLN A 105 24.83 1.92 -2.91
CA GLN A 105 26.09 2.43 -2.37
C GLN A 105 26.98 1.24 -1.99
N ILE A 106 28.23 1.28 -2.41
CA ILE A 106 29.25 0.27 -2.12
C ILE A 106 30.24 0.91 -1.14
N LEU A 107 30.53 0.19 -0.05
CA LEU A 107 31.49 0.62 0.96
C LEU A 107 32.80 -0.13 0.71
N GLU A 108 33.80 0.56 0.16
CA GLU A 108 35.13 0.00 -0.10
C GLU A 108 36.19 0.86 0.57
N HIS A 109 37.05 0.22 1.37
CA HIS A 109 38.21 0.86 1.98
C HIS A 109 37.86 2.14 2.77
N GLY A 110 36.72 2.15 3.46
CA GLY A 110 36.24 3.30 4.24
C GLY A 110 35.64 4.45 3.41
N LYS A 111 35.52 4.30 2.09
CA LYS A 111 34.88 5.29 1.20
C LYS A 111 33.57 4.73 0.65
N VAL A 112 32.54 5.56 0.67
CA VAL A 112 31.23 5.26 0.07
C VAL A 112 31.30 5.64 -1.42
N LYS A 113 31.33 4.66 -2.31
CA LYS A 113 31.24 4.88 -3.77
C LYS A 113 29.87 4.43 -4.27
N SER A 114 29.34 5.08 -5.31
CA SER A 114 28.14 4.56 -5.95
C SER A 114 28.50 3.37 -6.84
N LEU A 115 27.56 2.45 -7.04
CA LEU A 115 27.77 1.29 -7.93
C LEU A 115 28.08 1.73 -9.38
N VAL A 116 27.58 2.89 -9.79
CA VAL A 116 27.85 3.50 -11.11
C VAL A 116 29.31 3.92 -11.23
N ASP A 117 29.87 4.52 -10.18
CA ASP A 117 31.27 4.96 -10.16
C ASP A 117 32.20 3.75 -10.26
N LYS A 118 31.87 2.66 -9.55
CA LYS A 118 32.67 1.44 -9.57
C LYS A 118 32.68 0.74 -10.95
N ILE A 119 31.52 0.63 -11.61
CA ILE A 119 31.46 0.03 -12.96
C ILE A 119 32.29 0.85 -13.95
N LYS A 120 32.27 2.18 -13.86
CA LYS A 120 33.09 3.03 -14.73
C LYS A 120 34.58 2.85 -14.47
N GLU A 121 34.99 2.66 -13.22
CA GLU A 121 36.39 2.38 -12.86
C GLU A 121 36.90 1.03 -13.40
N ASP A 122 36.05 -0.01 -13.44
CA ASP A 122 36.44 -1.35 -13.92
C ASP A 122 36.40 -1.50 -15.46
N THR A 123 35.73 -0.60 -16.19
CA THR A 123 35.56 -0.69 -17.66
C THR A 123 36.49 0.26 -18.44
N LEU A 124 37.31 1.06 -17.75
CA LEU A 124 38.32 1.97 -18.31
C LEU A 124 39.73 1.43 -18.04
#